data_AF-A0A5P1FC57-F1
#
_entry.id   AF-A0A5P1FC57-F1
#
_cell.length_a   1.000
_cell.length_b   1.000
_cell.length_c   1.000
_cell.angle_alpha   90.00
_cell.angle_beta   90.00
_cell.angle_gamma   90.00
#
_symmetry.space_group_name_H-M   'P 1'
#
loop_
_entity.id
_entity.type
_entity.pdbx_description
1 polymer ?
#
loop_
_entity_poly.entity_id
_entity_poly.type
_entity_poly.pdbx_seq_one_letter_code
_entity_poly.pdbx_strand_id
1 'polypeptide(L)'
;MFKLLPMLSTGCKMVALLGRPNKAMLTDRATTVTLFGPRRGRICLAIQEDPRSAPYFLIELPILTTSLHKEMASGQVKLALESETKTHKKKLVEEYVWIVYFNGRKSGFAVRRKSSSEDEKQVMKVLRGVSMGAGVLPERGGGEEKDGDQLTYMRARFERVVGSKDSEALYMISPDGAMTGPEISIFLVRVK
;
A
#
# COMPACT_ATOMS: atom_id res chain seq x y z
N MET A 1 30.74 37.75 44.97
CA MET A 1 29.87 38.08 43.83
C MET A 1 30.37 37.32 42.61
N PHE A 2 29.74 36.19 42.29
CA PHE A 2 30.14 35.33 41.19
C PHE A 2 29.21 35.58 39.99
N LYS A 3 29.76 36.08 38.88
CA LYS A 3 29.06 36.16 37.60
C LYS A 3 29.14 34.79 36.92
N LEU A 4 28.02 34.06 36.88
CA LEU A 4 27.86 32.89 36.02
C LEU A 4 27.43 33.34 34.62
N LEU A 5 28.19 32.94 33.60
CA LEU A 5 27.73 32.89 32.21
C LEU A 5 27.00 31.55 31.99
N PRO A 6 25.84 31.51 31.32
CA PRO A 6 25.21 30.25 30.96
C PRO A 6 25.92 29.66 29.73
N MET A 7 26.48 28.46 29.89
CA MET A 7 26.96 27.65 28.78
C MET A 7 25.77 27.03 28.04
N LEU A 8 25.60 27.42 26.78
CA LEU A 8 24.80 26.70 25.81
C LEU A 8 25.46 25.34 25.55
N SER A 9 24.78 24.26 25.93
CA SER A 9 25.12 22.90 25.52
C SER A 9 23.86 22.27 24.93
N THR A 10 23.76 22.32 23.61
CA THR A 10 22.80 21.60 22.78
C THR A 10 23.00 20.09 22.98
N GLY A 11 22.20 19.50 23.87
CA GLY A 11 22.20 18.06 24.14
C GLY A 11 21.48 17.25 23.08
N CYS A 12 21.96 17.26 21.82
CA CYS A 12 21.62 16.19 20.88
C CYS A 12 22.46 14.96 21.27
N LYS A 13 21.89 14.10 22.12
CA LYS A 13 22.47 12.77 22.40
C LYS A 13 22.36 11.91 21.14
N MET A 14 23.38 11.99 20.29
CA MET A 14 23.62 11.01 19.23
C MET A 14 24.05 9.72 19.91
N VAL A 15 23.13 8.76 20.04
CA VAL A 15 23.50 7.38 20.35
C VAL A 15 24.22 6.82 19.13
N ALA A 16 25.55 6.82 19.17
CA ALA A 16 26.37 6.08 18.24
C ALA A 16 26.20 4.57 18.50
N LEU A 17 25.14 3.99 17.95
CA LEU A 17 25.04 2.54 17.77
C LEU A 17 25.95 2.15 16.62
N LEU A 18 27.20 1.83 16.95
CA LEU A 18 28.05 0.93 16.16
C LEU A 18 27.42 -0.47 16.18
N GLY A 19 26.33 -0.62 15.43
CA GLY A 19 25.70 -1.89 15.09
C GLY A 19 25.74 -2.02 13.58
N ARG A 20 26.11 -3.22 13.10
CA ARG A 20 26.16 -3.67 11.70
C ARG A 20 25.27 -2.87 10.75
N PRO A 21 25.69 -2.61 9.49
CA PRO A 21 24.76 -2.13 8.49
C PRO A 21 23.78 -3.28 8.21
N ASN A 22 22.70 -3.36 8.98
CA ASN A 22 21.51 -4.09 8.58
C ASN A 22 20.86 -3.23 7.50
N LYS A 23 21.53 -3.22 6.35
CA LYS A 23 20.93 -2.88 5.08
C LYS A 23 19.91 -4.00 4.82
N ALA A 24 18.75 -3.91 5.45
CA ALA A 24 17.54 -4.14 4.67
C ALA A 24 17.47 -3.00 3.64
N MET A 25 18.43 -2.96 2.71
CA MET A 25 18.28 -2.18 1.50
C MET A 25 17.08 -2.82 0.86
N LEU A 26 15.96 -2.09 0.90
CA LEU A 26 14.78 -2.38 0.10
C LEU A 26 15.29 -2.92 -1.24
N THR A 27 14.82 -4.12 -1.61
CA THR A 27 15.30 -4.76 -2.83
C THR A 27 15.22 -3.74 -3.97
N ASP A 28 16.23 -3.72 -4.84
CA ASP A 28 16.30 -2.77 -5.97
C ASP A 28 15.06 -2.87 -6.90
N ARG A 29 14.23 -3.90 -6.69
CA ARG A 29 12.98 -4.19 -7.42
C ARG A 29 11.73 -4.16 -6.54
N ALA A 30 11.80 -3.59 -5.33
CA ALA A 30 10.62 -3.47 -4.48
C ALA A 30 9.55 -2.63 -5.19
N THR A 31 8.32 -3.10 -5.16
CA THR A 31 7.15 -2.44 -5.75
C THR A 31 6.45 -1.64 -4.66
N THR A 32 5.86 -0.49 -4.99
CA THR A 32 5.03 0.26 -4.03
C THR A 32 3.57 -0.13 -4.23
N VAL A 33 2.91 -0.52 -3.14
CA VAL A 33 1.46 -0.73 -3.14
C VAL A 33 0.82 0.29 -2.22
N THR A 34 -0.26 0.91 -2.69
CA THR A 34 -1.12 1.80 -1.92
C THR A 34 -2.53 1.25 -1.89
N LEU A 35 -3.04 0.98 -0.69
CA LEU A 35 -4.46 0.76 -0.43
C LEU A 35 -5.04 2.06 0.09
N PHE A 36 -6.07 2.60 -0.55
CA PHE A 36 -6.67 3.87 -0.13
C PHE A 36 -8.16 3.88 -0.40
N GLY A 37 -8.92 4.64 0.40
CA GLY A 37 -10.36 4.75 0.21
C GLY A 37 -11.02 5.54 1.33
N PRO A 38 -12.26 6.00 1.09
CA PRO A 38 -13.04 6.68 2.13
C PRO A 38 -13.32 5.72 3.28
N ARG A 39 -13.39 6.26 4.50
CA ARG A 39 -13.60 5.48 5.73
C ARG A 39 -14.82 4.54 5.65
N ARG A 40 -15.91 4.98 5.02
CA ARG A 40 -17.17 4.23 4.89
C ARG A 40 -17.45 3.71 3.47
N GLY A 41 -16.44 3.58 2.62
CA GLY A 41 -16.61 3.07 1.25
C GLY A 41 -15.64 1.95 0.89
N ARG A 42 -15.50 1.71 -0.41
CA ARG A 42 -14.64 0.67 -0.97
C ARG A 42 -13.19 1.12 -1.04
N ILE A 43 -12.28 0.15 -0.95
CA ILE A 43 -10.84 0.38 -1.08
C ILE A 43 -10.42 0.32 -2.55
N CYS A 44 -9.50 1.20 -2.93
CA CYS A 44 -8.74 1.13 -4.16
C CYS A 44 -7.36 0.54 -3.86
N LEU A 45 -6.93 -0.38 -4.72
CA LEU A 45 -5.58 -0.94 -4.74
C LEU A 45 -4.83 -0.34 -5.94
N ALA A 46 -3.72 0.33 -5.65
CA ALA A 46 -2.79 0.85 -6.64
C ALA A 46 -1.42 0.21 -6.48
N ILE A 47 -0.82 -0.20 -7.60
CA ILE A 47 0.51 -0.78 -7.66
C ILE A 47 1.37 0.10 -8.57
N GLN A 48 2.50 0.54 -8.03
CA GLN A 48 3.46 1.45 -8.65
C GLN A 48 4.84 0.79 -8.60
N GLU A 49 5.67 1.03 -9.62
CA GLU A 49 7.07 0.58 -9.61
C GLU A 49 7.86 1.30 -8.50
N ASP A 50 7.65 2.61 -8.38
CA ASP A 50 8.25 3.50 -7.36
C ASP A 50 7.17 4.43 -6.77
N PRO A 51 7.29 4.91 -5.51
CA PRO A 51 6.30 5.85 -4.94
C PRO A 51 6.03 7.10 -5.79
N ARG A 52 6.98 7.49 -6.66
CA ARG A 52 6.89 8.68 -7.53
C ARG A 52 6.36 8.38 -8.93
N SER A 53 6.25 7.11 -9.32
CA SER A 53 5.76 6.70 -10.65
C SER A 53 4.23 6.70 -10.71
N ALA A 54 3.66 6.72 -11.91
CA ALA A 54 2.23 6.43 -12.05
C ALA A 54 1.94 4.96 -11.68
N PRO A 55 0.73 4.65 -11.18
CA PRO A 55 0.34 3.26 -10.96
C PRO A 55 0.16 2.55 -12.31
N TYR A 56 0.81 1.40 -12.47
CA TYR A 56 0.62 0.54 -13.66
C TYR A 56 -0.57 -0.42 -13.50
N PHE A 57 -1.05 -0.59 -12.26
CA PHE A 57 -2.22 -1.37 -11.92
C PHE A 57 -3.07 -0.60 -10.90
N LEU A 58 -4.36 -0.48 -11.18
CA LEU A 58 -5.31 0.25 -10.35
C LEU A 58 -6.68 -0.41 -10.43
N ILE A 59 -7.24 -0.75 -9.28
CA ILE A 59 -8.52 -1.46 -9.18
C ILE A 59 -9.27 -1.04 -7.92
N GLU A 60 -10.59 -0.89 -8.04
CA GLU A 60 -11.46 -0.72 -6.88
C GLU A 60 -11.95 -2.10 -6.44
N LEU A 61 -11.65 -2.48 -5.20
CA LEU A 61 -11.98 -3.80 -4.66
C LEU A 61 -13.39 -3.78 -4.06
N PRO A 62 -14.15 -4.89 -4.14
CA PRO A 62 -15.46 -5.04 -3.50
C PRO A 62 -15.32 -5.28 -1.98
N ILE A 63 -14.44 -4.52 -1.33
CA ILE A 63 -14.09 -4.64 0.09
C ILE A 63 -14.21 -3.26 0.72
N LEU A 64 -14.93 -3.17 1.84
CA LEU A 64 -15.03 -1.93 2.59
C LEU A 64 -13.73 -1.63 3.33
N THR A 65 -13.36 -0.35 3.41
CA THR A 65 -12.21 0.15 4.17
C THR A 65 -12.23 -0.32 5.63
N THR A 66 -13.41 -0.31 6.26
CA THR A 66 -13.60 -0.80 7.63
C THR A 66 -13.32 -2.30 7.75
N SER A 67 -13.69 -3.12 6.77
CA SER A 67 -13.41 -4.55 6.75
C SER A 67 -11.91 -4.81 6.59
N LEU A 68 -11.24 -4.05 5.72
CA LEU A 68 -9.79 -4.13 5.56
C LEU A 68 -9.06 -3.84 6.87
N HIS A 69 -9.41 -2.74 7.55
CA HIS A 69 -8.76 -2.36 8.80
C HIS A 69 -8.99 -3.38 9.92
N LYS A 70 -10.15 -4.04 9.96
CA LYS A 70 -10.41 -5.14 10.91
C LYS A 70 -9.47 -6.33 10.69
N GLU A 71 -9.27 -6.75 9.45
CA GLU A 71 -8.32 -7.84 9.14
C GLU A 71 -6.85 -7.41 9.31
N MET A 72 -6.53 -6.13 9.11
CA MET A 72 -5.20 -5.63 9.46
C MET A 72 -4.95 -5.69 10.97
N ALA A 73 -5.97 -5.41 11.79
CA ALA A 73 -5.87 -5.52 13.23
C ALA A 73 -5.73 -6.98 13.72
N SER A 74 -6.22 -7.97 12.95
CA SER A 74 -6.00 -9.40 13.23
C SER A 74 -4.61 -9.90 12.81
N GLY A 75 -3.86 -9.09 12.06
CA GLY A 75 -2.45 -9.33 11.74
C GLY A 75 -2.17 -9.99 10.39
N GLN A 76 -3.20 -10.37 9.61
CA GLN A 76 -2.97 -10.96 8.29
C GLN A 76 -4.02 -10.55 7.26
N VAL A 77 -3.54 -10.10 6.10
CA VAL A 77 -4.35 -9.75 4.92
C VAL A 77 -3.83 -10.50 3.70
N LYS A 78 -4.72 -11.29 3.08
CA LYS A 78 -4.47 -12.01 1.83
C LYS A 78 -5.51 -11.56 0.81
N LEU A 79 -5.02 -10.91 -0.25
CA LEU A 79 -5.83 -10.55 -1.40
C LEU A 79 -5.47 -11.47 -2.56
N ALA A 80 -6.45 -12.18 -3.12
CA ALA A 80 -6.26 -12.91 -4.37
C ALA A 80 -7.14 -12.29 -5.45
N LEU A 81 -6.53 -11.99 -6.59
CA LEU A 81 -7.18 -11.51 -7.79
C LEU A 81 -7.08 -12.63 -8.83
N GLU A 82 -8.20 -13.23 -9.15
CA GLU A 82 -8.31 -14.33 -10.09
C GLU A 82 -8.93 -13.87 -11.40
N SER A 83 -8.32 -14.21 -12.53
CA SER A 83 -8.85 -13.94 -13.86
C SER A 83 -9.17 -15.25 -14.57
N GLU A 84 -10.36 -15.34 -15.17
CA GLU A 84 -10.80 -16.50 -15.96
C GLU A 84 -10.36 -16.42 -17.43
N THR A 85 -9.55 -15.41 -17.80
CA THR A 85 -9.05 -15.26 -19.18
C THR A 85 -8.18 -16.44 -19.57
N LYS A 86 -8.60 -17.24 -20.56
CA LYS A 86 -7.85 -18.43 -21.02
C LYS A 86 -6.69 -18.12 -21.99
N THR A 87 -6.49 -16.85 -22.35
CA THR A 87 -5.49 -16.44 -23.35
C THR A 87 -4.29 -15.75 -22.71
N HIS A 88 -3.09 -16.02 -23.21
CA HIS A 88 -1.86 -15.35 -22.76
C HIS A 88 -1.44 -14.16 -23.66
N LYS A 89 -2.39 -13.57 -24.40
CA LYS A 89 -2.10 -12.45 -25.31
C LYS A 89 -1.74 -11.16 -24.56
N LYS A 90 -2.19 -11.04 -23.31
CA LYS A 90 -1.95 -9.90 -22.42
C LYS A 90 -1.11 -10.32 -21.23
N LYS A 91 -0.34 -9.39 -20.68
CA LYS A 91 0.34 -9.62 -19.39
C LYS A 91 -0.71 -9.80 -18.29
N LEU A 92 -0.36 -10.53 -17.23
CA LEU A 92 -1.28 -10.80 -16.13
C LEU A 92 -1.86 -9.53 -15.52
N VAL A 93 -1.02 -8.52 -15.26
CA VAL A 93 -1.42 -7.20 -14.74
C VAL A 93 -2.27 -6.36 -15.73
N GLU A 94 -2.38 -6.77 -16.99
CA GLU A 94 -3.19 -6.10 -18.01
C GLU A 94 -4.61 -6.68 -18.13
N GLU A 95 -4.90 -7.75 -17.39
CA GLU A 95 -6.25 -8.31 -17.32
C GLU A 95 -7.24 -7.29 -16.73
N TYR A 96 -8.47 -7.33 -17.26
CA TYR A 96 -9.48 -6.32 -16.96
C TYR A 96 -10.42 -6.75 -15.84
N VAL A 97 -10.87 -7.99 -15.87
CA VAL A 97 -11.86 -8.51 -14.93
C VAL A 97 -11.18 -9.47 -13.97
N TRP A 98 -11.42 -9.22 -12.68
CA TRP A 98 -10.84 -9.96 -11.58
C TRP A 98 -11.93 -10.40 -10.62
N ILE A 99 -11.93 -11.68 -10.25
CA ILE A 99 -12.62 -12.18 -9.07
C ILE A 99 -11.72 -11.88 -7.87
N VAL A 100 -12.28 -11.23 -6.86
CA VAL A 100 -11.55 -10.82 -5.66
C VAL A 100 -11.86 -11.77 -4.53
N TYR A 101 -10.81 -12.34 -3.96
CA TYR A 101 -10.85 -13.10 -2.71
C TYR A 101 -10.12 -12.32 -1.62
N PHE A 102 -10.76 -12.22 -0.46
CA PHE A 102 -10.21 -11.58 0.72
C PHE A 102 -10.15 -12.60 1.86
N ASN A 103 -8.95 -12.90 2.34
CA ASN A 103 -8.68 -13.92 3.35
C ASN A 103 -9.35 -15.27 3.01
N GLY A 104 -9.26 -15.67 1.73
CA GLY A 104 -9.81 -16.94 1.20
C GLY A 104 -11.31 -16.92 0.90
N ARG A 105 -12.02 -15.81 1.15
CA ARG A 105 -13.46 -15.68 0.87
C ARG A 105 -13.69 -14.85 -0.38
N LYS A 106 -14.54 -15.32 -1.31
CA LYS A 106 -14.93 -14.55 -2.49
C LYS A 106 -15.69 -13.28 -2.06
N SER A 107 -15.14 -12.12 -2.34
CA SER A 107 -15.73 -10.81 -2.01
C SER A 107 -16.56 -10.24 -3.17
N GLY A 108 -16.21 -10.55 -4.41
CA GLY A 108 -16.95 -10.09 -5.58
C GLY A 108 -16.08 -9.99 -6.83
N PHE A 109 -16.50 -9.17 -7.78
CA PHE A 109 -15.76 -8.86 -9.00
C PHE A 109 -15.22 -7.43 -8.94
N ALA A 110 -14.09 -7.21 -9.61
CA ALA A 110 -13.48 -5.92 -9.74
C ALA A 110 -12.95 -5.71 -11.18
N VAL A 111 -12.97 -4.46 -11.62
CA VAL A 111 -12.53 -4.09 -12.98
C VAL A 111 -11.32 -3.18 -12.89
N ARG A 112 -10.23 -3.56 -13.55
CA ARG A 112 -9.01 -2.75 -13.64
C ARG A 112 -9.28 -1.46 -14.40
N ARG A 113 -8.85 -0.33 -13.84
CA ARG A 113 -8.96 0.99 -14.47
C ARG A 113 -7.83 1.19 -15.48
N LYS A 114 -8.15 1.64 -16.71
CA LYS A 114 -7.13 1.99 -17.73
C LYS A 114 -6.43 3.31 -17.44
N SER A 115 -7.15 4.25 -16.82
CA SER A 115 -6.68 5.58 -16.46
C SER A 115 -7.18 5.93 -15.08
N SER A 116 -6.35 6.60 -14.28
CA SER A 116 -6.73 7.12 -12.96
C SER A 116 -7.67 8.32 -13.08
N SER A 117 -8.65 8.42 -12.19
CA SER A 117 -9.47 9.62 -12.02
C SER A 117 -8.65 10.79 -11.48
N GLU A 118 -9.17 12.01 -11.56
CA GLU A 118 -8.50 13.19 -10.98
C GLU A 118 -8.33 13.08 -9.46
N ASP A 119 -9.22 12.37 -8.78
CA ASP A 119 -9.13 12.14 -7.34
C ASP A 119 -7.98 11.17 -7.02
N GLU A 120 -7.88 10.07 -7.78
CA GLU A 120 -6.80 9.10 -7.62
C GLU A 120 -5.44 9.71 -7.96
N LYS A 121 -5.36 10.54 -9.02
CA LYS A 121 -4.13 11.27 -9.35
C LYS A 121 -3.73 12.21 -8.22
N GLN A 122 -4.69 12.88 -7.57
CA GLN A 122 -4.41 13.74 -6.44
C GLN A 122 -3.92 12.95 -5.22
N VAL A 123 -4.54 11.81 -4.92
CA VAL A 123 -4.04 10.88 -3.88
C VAL A 123 -2.59 10.50 -4.16
N MET A 124 -2.28 10.09 -5.39
CA MET A 124 -0.90 9.75 -5.78
C MET A 124 0.06 10.94 -5.69
N LYS A 125 -0.41 12.16 -5.97
CA LYS A 125 0.38 13.39 -5.86
C LYS A 125 0.70 13.72 -4.40
N VAL A 126 -0.28 13.66 -3.51
CA VAL A 126 -0.10 13.90 -2.07
C VAL A 126 0.85 12.87 -1.48
N LEU A 127 0.70 11.61 -1.88
CA LEU A 127 1.54 10.52 -1.39
C LEU A 127 2.92 10.44 -2.08
N ARG A 128 3.26 11.29 -3.05
CA ARG A 128 4.53 11.20 -3.80
C ARG A 128 5.78 11.15 -2.92
N GLY A 129 5.77 11.85 -1.78
CA GLY A 129 6.86 11.86 -0.79
C GLY A 129 6.80 10.75 0.25
N VAL A 130 5.75 9.95 0.27
CA VAL A 130 5.52 8.87 1.24
C VAL A 130 5.99 7.56 0.64
N SER A 131 7.06 7.00 1.19
CA SER A 131 7.55 5.68 0.79
C SER A 131 6.78 4.54 1.45
N MET A 132 6.50 4.65 2.74
CA MET A 132 5.76 3.69 3.55
C MET A 132 5.02 4.42 4.67
N GLY A 133 3.89 3.87 5.12
CA GLY A 133 3.09 4.41 6.23
C GLY A 133 1.59 4.28 6.00
N ALA A 134 0.81 4.55 7.03
CA ALA A 134 -0.64 4.64 6.97
C ALA A 134 -1.12 5.95 7.58
N GLY A 135 -2.26 6.47 7.12
CA GLY A 135 -2.80 7.70 7.64
C GLY A 135 -4.11 8.13 6.98
N VAL A 136 -4.53 9.33 7.31
CA VAL A 136 -5.67 10.02 6.70
C VAL A 136 -5.15 11.12 5.79
N LEU A 137 -5.76 11.29 4.62
CA LEU A 137 -5.49 12.41 3.73
C LEU A 137 -6.46 13.55 4.03
N PRO A 138 -5.99 14.81 3.98
CA PRO A 138 -6.84 15.97 4.20
C PRO A 138 -7.96 16.04 3.15
N GLU A 139 -9.15 16.45 3.59
CA GLU A 139 -10.31 16.61 2.73
C GLU A 139 -10.08 17.71 1.68
N ARG A 140 -10.70 17.56 0.51
CA ARG A 140 -10.61 18.55 -0.57
C ARG A 140 -11.54 19.72 -0.28
N GLY A 141 -10.95 20.84 0.17
CA GLY A 141 -11.65 22.11 0.39
C GLY A 141 -12.21 22.19 1.81
N GLY A 142 -11.91 23.29 2.51
CA GLY A 142 -12.19 23.50 3.94
C GLY A 142 -13.67 23.67 4.28
N GLY A 143 -14.51 22.70 3.93
CA GLY A 143 -15.87 22.55 4.43
C GLY A 143 -15.92 21.70 5.70
N GLU A 144 -17.00 21.85 6.46
CA GLU A 144 -17.23 21.17 7.74
C GLU A 144 -17.03 19.65 7.66
N GLU A 145 -16.30 19.10 8.65
CA GLU A 145 -16.01 17.67 8.79
C GLU A 145 -17.30 16.83 8.74
N LYS A 146 -17.60 16.26 7.58
CA LYS A 146 -18.52 15.15 7.50
C LYS A 146 -17.70 13.88 7.72
N ASP A 147 -17.83 13.27 8.89
CA ASP A 147 -17.16 12.03 9.36
C ASP A 147 -17.13 10.83 8.35
N GLY A 148 -17.85 10.94 7.22
CA GLY A 148 -17.85 9.98 6.13
C GLY A 148 -16.86 10.23 4.98
N ASP A 149 -16.27 11.42 4.84
CA ASP A 149 -15.50 11.81 3.63
C ASP A 149 -13.98 11.74 3.82
N GLN A 150 -13.50 11.46 5.03
CA GLN A 150 -12.07 11.27 5.29
C GLN A 150 -11.54 10.06 4.52
N LEU A 151 -10.56 10.34 3.65
CA LEU A 151 -9.86 9.33 2.88
C LEU A 151 -8.69 8.77 3.68
N THR A 152 -8.69 7.46 3.88
CA THR A 152 -7.60 6.75 4.54
C THR A 152 -6.67 6.13 3.51
N TYR A 153 -5.41 5.93 3.86
CA TYR A 153 -4.45 5.22 3.03
C TYR A 153 -3.51 4.36 3.87
N MET A 154 -2.99 3.32 3.25
CA MET A 154 -1.83 2.55 3.69
C MET A 154 -0.94 2.31 2.47
N ARG A 155 0.33 2.63 2.61
CA ARG A 155 1.36 2.45 1.60
C ARG A 155 2.49 1.63 2.18
N ALA A 156 2.96 0.64 1.44
CA ALA A 156 4.12 -0.15 1.82
C ALA A 156 4.90 -0.60 0.58
N ARG A 157 6.12 -1.08 0.82
CA ARG A 157 6.97 -1.70 -0.19
C ARG A 157 6.73 -3.20 -0.19
N PHE A 158 6.71 -3.79 -1.37
CA PHE A 158 6.41 -5.19 -1.60
C PHE A 158 7.51 -5.83 -2.43
N GLU A 159 7.89 -7.04 -2.06
CA GLU A 159 8.69 -7.91 -2.90
C GLU A 159 7.78 -8.55 -3.95
N ARG A 160 8.14 -8.41 -5.22
CA ARG A 160 7.41 -9.01 -6.33
C ARG A 160 8.07 -10.31 -6.77
N VAL A 161 7.31 -11.41 -6.67
CA VAL A 161 7.70 -12.75 -7.07
C VAL A 161 6.85 -13.18 -8.26
N VAL A 162 7.50 -13.42 -9.40
CA VAL A 162 6.82 -13.90 -10.61
C VAL A 162 6.93 -15.42 -10.65
N GLY A 163 5.82 -16.13 -10.45
CA GLY A 163 5.79 -17.59 -10.54
C GLY A 163 5.75 -18.08 -11.98
N SER A 164 4.90 -17.46 -12.81
CA SER A 164 4.74 -17.81 -14.22
C SER A 164 4.11 -16.65 -15.01
N LYS A 165 3.79 -16.87 -16.29
CA LYS A 165 2.98 -15.92 -17.09
C LYS A 165 1.55 -15.74 -16.56
N ASP A 166 1.13 -16.63 -15.65
CA ASP A 166 -0.21 -16.73 -15.10
C ASP A 166 -0.25 -16.43 -13.61
N SER A 167 0.89 -16.23 -12.95
CA SER A 167 0.93 -16.04 -11.49
C SER A 167 2.00 -15.05 -11.07
N GLU A 168 1.59 -14.07 -10.26
CA GLU A 168 2.46 -13.12 -9.59
C GLU A 168 2.01 -12.97 -8.13
N ALA A 169 2.99 -12.88 -7.22
CA ALA A 169 2.76 -12.63 -5.81
C ALA A 169 3.52 -11.38 -5.36
N LEU A 170 2.89 -10.61 -4.48
CA LEU A 170 3.46 -9.43 -3.83
C LEU A 170 3.42 -9.68 -2.32
N TYR A 171 4.59 -9.71 -1.69
CA TYR A 171 4.73 -9.85 -0.24
C TYR A 171 5.22 -8.55 0.38
N MET A 172 4.53 -8.06 1.40
CA MET A 172 4.93 -6.81 2.05
C MET A 172 6.31 -6.96 2.71
N ILE A 173 7.19 -5.99 2.47
CA ILE A 173 8.50 -5.89 3.10
C ILE A 173 8.35 -5.08 4.37
N SER A 174 8.58 -5.71 5.52
CA SER A 174 8.63 -5.02 6.82
C SER A 174 10.01 -4.36 7.01
N PRO A 175 10.09 -3.05 7.27
CA PRO A 175 11.36 -2.32 7.30
C PRO A 175 12.28 -2.73 8.45
N ASP A 176 11.74 -3.25 9.55
CA ASP A 176 12.50 -3.49 10.79
C ASP A 176 12.77 -4.97 11.07
N GLY A 177 12.37 -5.88 10.16
CA GLY A 177 12.37 -7.33 10.42
C GLY A 177 11.47 -7.76 11.59
N ALA A 178 10.75 -6.82 12.20
CA ALA A 178 9.84 -7.04 13.30
C ALA A 178 8.56 -7.71 12.79
N MET A 179 8.13 -8.77 13.48
CA MET A 179 6.86 -9.49 13.23
C MET A 179 5.61 -8.71 13.69
N THR A 180 5.76 -7.45 14.12
CA THR A 180 4.73 -6.70 14.86
C THR A 180 3.81 -5.84 14.00
N GLY A 181 3.69 -6.13 12.71
CA GLY A 181 2.80 -5.43 11.78
C GLY A 181 1.93 -6.40 10.98
N PRO A 182 0.83 -5.93 10.37
CA PRO A 182 -0.03 -6.78 9.55
C PRO A 182 0.76 -7.38 8.39
N GLU A 183 0.73 -8.71 8.24
CA GLU A 183 1.32 -9.37 7.09
C GLU A 183 0.37 -9.23 5.90
N ILE A 184 0.82 -8.59 4.83
CA ILE A 184 -0.01 -8.35 3.64
C ILE A 184 0.59 -9.06 2.45
N SER A 185 -0.22 -9.90 1.81
CA SER A 185 0.11 -10.59 0.58
C SER A 185 -0.97 -10.37 -0.47
N ILE A 186 -0.54 -10.18 -1.71
CA ILE A 186 -1.42 -9.99 -2.87
C ILE A 186 -1.01 -10.98 -3.95
N PHE A 187 -1.96 -11.77 -4.41
CA PHE A 187 -1.78 -12.78 -5.45
C PHE A 187 -2.58 -12.37 -6.67
N LEU A 188 -1.95 -12.37 -7.84
CA LEU A 188 -2.60 -12.24 -9.12
C LEU A 188 -2.46 -13.58 -9.81
N VAL A 189 -3.57 -14.18 -10.23
CA VAL A 189 -3.59 -15.51 -10.83
C VAL A 189 -4.55 -15.56 -12.00
N ARG A 190 -4.15 -16.21 -13.10
CA ARG A 190 -5.04 -16.63 -14.17
C ARG A 190 -5.43 -18.09 -13.92
N VAL A 191 -6.71 -18.32 -13.67
CA VAL A 191 -7.26 -19.66 -13.41
C VAL A 191 -7.46 -20.36 -14.76
N LYS A 192 -7.04 -21.62 -14.86
CA LYS A 192 -7.18 -22.42 -16.08
C LYS A 192 -8.53 -23.10 -16.17
#